data_AF-B8BQX4-F1
#
_entry.id   AF-B8BQX4-F1
#
_cell.length_a   1.000
_cell.length_b   1.000
_cell.length_c   1.000
_cell.angle_alpha   90.00
_cell.angle_beta   90.00
_cell.angle_gamma   90.00
#
_symmetry.space_group_name_H-M   'P 1'
#
loop_
_entity.id
_entity.type
_entity.pdbx_description
1 polymer ?
#
loop_
_entity_poly.entity_id
_entity_poly.type
_entity_poly.pdbx_seq_one_letter_code
_entity_poly.pdbx_strand_id
1 'polypeptide(L)'
;MSEAKKLIVLVSNGCHDRTQSSNQEKAQSWFLSRKVPMIIVDGMDANQREKRNELFEISGIRGNYPQFFFEDKEGSISFFGSFEKIEQLNETSGLPAEVLAQHPEIETWEKVFGSVVESFE
;
A
#
# COMPACT_ATOMS: atom_id res chain seq x y z
N MET A 1 -2.23 -19.42 -7.40
CA MET A 1 -1.55 -18.61 -6.38
C MET A 1 -1.34 -17.25 -7.00
N SER A 2 -1.55 -16.16 -6.25
CA SER A 2 -1.25 -14.81 -6.75
C SER A 2 0.26 -14.67 -6.97
N GLU A 3 0.66 -14.02 -8.06
CA GLU A 3 2.07 -13.74 -8.36
C GLU A 3 2.71 -12.92 -7.24
N ALA A 4 3.97 -13.22 -6.93
CA ALA A 4 4.71 -12.53 -5.90
C ALA A 4 4.96 -11.07 -6.29
N LYS A 5 4.77 -10.17 -5.32
CA LYS A 5 4.87 -8.72 -5.54
C LYS A 5 5.48 -8.03 -4.32
N LYS A 6 6.03 -6.84 -4.49
CA LYS A 6 6.50 -6.00 -3.38
C LYS A 6 5.51 -4.87 -3.15
N LEU A 7 5.26 -4.54 -1.89
CA LEU A 7 4.46 -3.39 -1.51
C LEU A 7 5.36 -2.17 -1.36
N ILE A 8 5.15 -1.15 -2.18
CA ILE A 8 5.81 0.15 -2.05
C ILE A 8 4.82 1.12 -1.40
N VAL A 9 5.27 1.82 -0.35
CA VAL A 9 4.48 2.81 0.37
C VAL A 9 5.14 4.17 0.23
N LEU A 10 4.49 5.06 -0.51
CA LEU A 10 4.91 6.45 -0.65
C LEU A 10 4.34 7.27 0.50
N VAL A 11 5.23 7.81 1.33
CA VAL A 11 4.94 8.64 2.49
C VAL A 11 5.63 10.00 2.36
N SER A 12 5.36 10.90 3.30
CA SER A 12 6.12 12.14 3.48
C SER A 12 6.37 12.37 4.97
N ASN A 13 7.63 12.27 5.40
CA ASN A 13 8.00 12.48 6.81
C ASN A 13 8.00 13.97 7.22
N GLY A 14 7.97 14.87 6.23
CA GLY A 14 7.79 16.31 6.42
C GLY A 14 6.37 16.80 6.15
N CYS A 15 5.38 15.90 6.11
CA CYS A 15 3.99 16.29 5.87
C CYS A 15 3.47 17.15 7.03
N HIS A 16 3.06 18.38 6.73
CA HIS A 16 2.44 19.30 7.71
C HIS A 16 0.92 19.12 7.81
N ASP A 17 0.32 18.39 6.88
CA ASP A 17 -1.10 18.02 6.94
C ASP A 17 -1.28 16.89 7.97
N ARG A 18 -1.95 17.21 9.08
CA ARG A 18 -2.15 16.28 10.20
C ARG A 18 -2.94 15.03 9.80
N THR A 19 -3.87 15.15 8.86
CA THR A 19 -4.68 14.01 8.40
C THR A 19 -3.80 13.04 7.63
N GLN A 20 -2.99 13.54 6.70
CA GLN A 20 -2.05 12.70 5.96
C GLN A 20 -1.00 12.07 6.88
N SER A 21 -0.45 12.82 7.85
CA SER A 21 0.46 12.26 8.85
C SER A 21 -0.18 11.11 9.63
N SER A 22 -1.42 11.30 10.14
CA SER A 22 -2.13 10.25 10.88
C SER A 22 -2.46 9.04 10.00
N ASN A 23 -2.84 9.25 8.74
CA ASN A 23 -3.16 8.19 7.80
C ASN A 23 -1.93 7.34 7.46
N GLN A 24 -0.76 7.99 7.27
CA GLN A 24 0.52 7.29 7.08
C GLN A 24 0.86 6.40 8.28
N GLU A 25 0.75 6.93 9.51
CA GLU A 25 1.04 6.20 10.74
C GLU A 25 0.10 5.00 10.93
N LYS A 26 -1.20 5.21 10.77
CA LYS A 26 -2.21 4.15 10.87
C LYS A 26 -1.96 3.03 9.87
N ALA A 27 -1.78 3.37 8.59
CA ALA A 27 -1.55 2.38 7.56
C ALA A 27 -0.29 1.56 7.84
N GLN A 28 0.83 2.21 8.14
CA GLN A 28 2.08 1.52 8.49
C GLN A 28 1.91 0.60 9.70
N SER A 29 1.20 1.05 10.75
CA SER A 29 0.89 0.22 11.91
C SER A 29 0.09 -1.03 11.53
N TRP A 30 -0.86 -0.93 10.60
CA TRP A 30 -1.66 -2.07 10.15
C TRP A 30 -0.88 -3.09 9.33
N PHE A 31 0.05 -2.63 8.48
CA PHE A 31 0.97 -3.51 7.75
C PHE A 31 1.94 -4.21 8.70
N LEU A 32 2.55 -3.48 9.63
CA LEU A 32 3.47 -4.02 10.63
C LEU A 32 2.78 -5.06 11.53
N SER A 33 1.58 -4.78 12.03
CA SER A 33 0.85 -5.72 12.89
C SER A 33 0.50 -7.04 12.17
N ARG A 34 0.36 -7.00 10.85
CA ARG A 34 0.06 -8.15 9.98
C ARG A 34 1.31 -8.76 9.34
N LYS A 35 2.50 -8.25 9.66
CA LYS A 35 3.79 -8.70 9.13
C LYS A 35 3.87 -8.63 7.60
N VAL A 36 3.22 -7.63 6.99
CA VAL A 36 3.33 -7.37 5.55
C VAL A 36 4.59 -6.55 5.30
N PRO A 37 5.57 -7.05 4.52
CA PRO A 37 6.77 -6.29 4.15
C PRO A 37 6.42 -5.02 3.38
N MET A 38 7.17 -3.94 3.62
CA MET A 38 6.97 -2.65 2.97
C MET A 38 8.30 -2.05 2.52
N ILE A 39 8.32 -1.50 1.32
CA ILE A 39 9.39 -0.63 0.82
C ILE A 39 8.91 0.81 0.97
N ILE A 40 9.53 1.55 1.89
CA ILE A 40 9.13 2.94 2.15
C ILE A 40 9.87 3.87 1.19
N VAL A 41 9.11 4.70 0.49
CA VAL A 41 9.62 5.84 -0.29
C VAL A 41 9.16 7.12 0.42
N ASP A 42 10.09 7.91 0.93
CA ASP A 42 9.84 9.21 1.54
C ASP A 42 9.92 10.31 0.48
N GLY A 43 8.77 10.93 0.19
CA GLY A 43 8.67 12.00 -0.79
C GLY A 43 9.34 13.30 -0.40
N MET A 44 9.85 13.42 0.83
CA MET A 44 10.68 14.53 1.29
C MET A 44 12.19 14.25 1.15
N ASP A 45 12.61 13.00 0.97
CA ASP A 45 14.02 12.68 0.76
C ASP A 45 14.44 13.07 -0.66
N ALA A 46 15.41 13.99 -0.75
CA ALA A 46 15.95 14.46 -2.03
C ALA A 46 16.59 13.32 -2.85
N ASN A 47 17.12 12.29 -2.20
CA ASN A 47 17.73 11.13 -2.86
C ASN A 47 16.69 10.22 -3.52
N GLN A 48 15.43 10.31 -3.09
CA GLN A 48 14.32 9.51 -3.60
C GLN A 48 13.43 10.28 -4.57
N ARG A 49 13.85 11.49 -4.97
CA ARG A 49 13.08 12.41 -5.82
C ARG A 49 12.65 11.77 -7.14
N GLU A 50 13.52 10.99 -7.78
CA GLU A 50 13.23 10.32 -9.05
C GLU A 50 12.14 9.26 -8.85
N LYS A 51 12.33 8.34 -7.90
CA LYS A 51 11.34 7.31 -7.59
C LYS A 51 10.00 7.90 -7.17
N ARG A 52 10.02 8.95 -6.35
CA ARG A 52 8.81 9.68 -5.96
C ARG A 52 8.07 10.26 -7.18
N ASN A 53 8.80 10.87 -8.11
CA ASN A 53 8.19 11.42 -9.32
C ASN A 53 7.57 10.33 -10.20
N GLU A 54 8.25 9.20 -10.37
CA GLU A 54 7.72 8.02 -11.07
C GLU A 54 6.41 7.53 -10.44
N LEU A 55 6.36 7.37 -9.11
CA LEU A 55 5.15 6.95 -8.40
C LEU A 55 3.99 7.94 -8.54
N PHE A 56 4.28 9.25 -8.54
CA PHE A 56 3.28 10.28 -8.83
C PHE A 56 2.77 10.25 -10.27
N GLU A 57 3.62 9.92 -11.24
CA GLU A 57 3.20 9.74 -12.63
C GLU A 57 2.29 8.52 -12.77
N ILE A 58 2.64 7.41 -12.10
CA ILE A 58 1.84 6.18 -12.10
C ILE A 58 0.46 6.38 -11.46
N SER A 59 0.38 7.06 -10.31
CA SER A 59 -0.92 7.30 -9.65
C SER A 59 -1.70 8.46 -10.26
N GLY A 60 -1.03 9.40 -10.94
CA GLY A 60 -1.60 10.68 -11.36
C GLY A 60 -1.88 11.65 -10.20
N ILE A 61 -1.48 11.32 -8.97
CA ILE A 61 -1.81 12.08 -7.76
C ILE A 61 -0.52 12.59 -7.12
N ARG A 62 -0.35 13.90 -7.04
CA ARG A 62 0.82 14.55 -6.42
C ARG A 62 0.50 15.12 -5.06
N GLY A 63 1.42 14.94 -4.11
CA GLY A 63 1.37 15.59 -2.78
C GLY A 63 0.25 15.11 -1.87
N ASN A 64 -0.33 13.93 -2.15
CA ASN A 64 -1.27 13.24 -1.28
C ASN A 64 -0.64 11.95 -0.80
N TYR A 65 -0.61 11.74 0.51
CA TYR A 65 0.05 10.62 1.17
C TYR A 65 -0.87 10.02 2.26
N PRO A 66 -0.77 8.72 2.55
CA PRO A 66 0.07 7.73 1.87
C PRO A 66 -0.50 7.30 0.51
N GLN A 67 0.37 6.81 -0.37
CA GLN A 67 -0.02 6.08 -1.59
C GLN A 67 0.64 4.70 -1.61
N PHE A 68 -0.10 3.71 -2.11
CA PHE A 68 0.31 2.30 -2.11
C PHE A 68 0.45 1.79 -3.53
N PHE A 69 1.51 1.05 -3.79
CA PHE A 69 1.82 0.49 -5.09
C PHE A 69 2.29 -0.95 -4.96
N PHE A 70 2.10 -1.72 -6.02
CA PHE A 70 2.70 -3.03 -6.17
C PHE A 70 3.73 -3.02 -7.27
N GLU A 71 4.91 -3.54 -6.98
CA GLU A 71 5.93 -3.90 -7.97
C GLU A 71 5.89 -5.41 -8.18
N ASP A 72 5.86 -5.87 -9.43
CA ASP A 72 5.97 -7.28 -9.78
C ASP A 72 7.42 -7.72 -10.06
N LYS A 73 7.62 -9.01 -10.32
CA LYS A 73 8.93 -9.58 -10.62
C LYS A 73 9.59 -9.02 -11.88
N GLU A 74 8.81 -8.47 -12.81
CA GLU A 74 9.30 -7.86 -14.05
C GLU A 74 9.72 -6.39 -13.83
N GLY A 75 9.47 -5.86 -12.63
CA GLY A 75 9.74 -4.47 -12.26
C GLY A 75 8.62 -3.51 -12.67
N SER A 76 7.46 -4.02 -13.08
CA SER A 76 6.31 -3.19 -13.40
C SER A 76 5.62 -2.73 -12.12
N ILE A 77 5.37 -1.42 -12.02
CA ILE A 77 4.74 -0.81 -10.85
C ILE A 77 3.32 -0.37 -11.20
N SER A 78 2.38 -0.76 -10.36
CA SER A 78 0.97 -0.42 -10.47
C SER A 78 0.46 0.28 -9.22
N PHE A 79 -0.37 1.30 -9.41
CA PHE A 79 -1.04 1.99 -8.31
C PHE A 79 -2.11 1.10 -7.71
N PHE A 80 -2.05 0.88 -6.40
CA PHE A 80 -3.05 0.11 -5.67
C PHE A 80 -4.15 0.99 -5.07
N GLY A 81 -3.77 2.14 -4.50
CA GLY A 81 -4.73 3.06 -3.89
C GLY A 81 -4.12 4.04 -2.91
N SER A 82 -4.97 4.88 -2.36
CA SER A 82 -4.69 5.79 -1.25
C SER A 82 -5.09 5.18 0.10
N PHE A 83 -5.05 5.97 1.17
CA PHE A 83 -5.43 5.51 2.51
C PHE A 83 -6.84 4.90 2.57
N GLU A 84 -7.81 5.48 1.87
CA GLU A 84 -9.21 5.04 1.84
C GLU A 84 -9.32 3.58 1.40
N LYS A 85 -8.46 3.15 0.46
CA LYS A 85 -8.42 1.76 0.01
C LYS A 85 -8.00 0.81 1.13
N ILE A 86 -7.01 1.20 1.93
CA ILE A 86 -6.51 0.39 3.04
C ILE A 86 -7.50 0.37 4.20
N GLU A 87 -8.14 1.51 4.47
CA GLU A 87 -9.19 1.62 5.47
C GLU A 87 -10.37 0.68 5.13
N GLN A 88 -10.84 0.70 3.89
CA GLN A 88 -11.88 -0.22 3.42
C GLN A 88 -11.50 -1.70 3.61
N LEU A 89 -10.25 -2.09 3.28
CA LEU A 89 -9.77 -3.47 3.50
C LEU A 89 -9.73 -3.86 4.97
N ASN A 90 -9.39 -2.91 5.84
CA ASN A 90 -9.36 -3.12 7.28
C ASN A 90 -10.77 -3.33 7.84
N GLU A 91 -11.78 -2.62 7.31
CA GLU A 91 -13.19 -2.82 7.66
C GLU A 91 -13.74 -4.16 7.13
N THR A 92 -13.47 -4.50 5.87
CA THR A 92 -14.02 -5.72 5.25
C THR A 92 -13.40 -7.01 5.80
N SER A 93 -12.18 -6.95 6.31
CA SER A 93 -11.50 -8.14 6.83
C SER A 93 -12.00 -8.60 8.20
N GLY A 94 -12.93 -7.86 8.83
CA GLY A 94 -13.67 -8.30 10.00
C GLY A 94 -14.97 -9.07 9.68
N LEU A 95 -15.30 -9.26 8.40
CA LEU A 95 -16.53 -9.95 8.01
C LEU A 95 -16.49 -11.46 8.31
N PRO A 96 -17.63 -12.09 8.65
CA PRO A 96 -17.71 -13.53 8.87
C PRO A 96 -17.28 -14.33 7.63
N ALA A 97 -16.68 -15.50 7.86
CA ALA A 97 -16.20 -16.37 6.78
C ALA A 97 -17.31 -16.78 5.80
N GLU A 98 -18.55 -16.96 6.30
CA GLU A 98 -19.71 -17.29 5.48
C GLU A 98 -20.07 -16.15 4.51
N VAL A 99 -19.92 -14.90 4.94
CA VAL A 99 -20.17 -13.72 4.09
C VAL A 99 -19.09 -13.61 3.02
N LEU A 100 -17.82 -13.80 3.40
CA LEU A 100 -16.70 -13.76 2.45
C LEU A 100 -16.77 -14.90 1.41
N ALA A 101 -17.32 -16.06 1.79
CA ALA A 101 -17.52 -17.19 0.89
C ALA A 101 -18.65 -16.92 -0.13
N GLN A 102 -19.69 -16.17 0.26
CA GLN A 102 -20.79 -15.78 -0.62
C GLN A 102 -20.43 -14.58 -1.53
N HIS A 103 -19.44 -13.79 -1.13
CA HIS A 103 -18.98 -12.59 -1.83
C HIS A 103 -17.49 -12.66 -2.16
N PRO A 104 -17.07 -13.52 -3.11
CA PRO A 104 -15.67 -13.70 -3.47
C PRO A 104 -15.02 -12.42 -4.04
N GLU A 105 -15.81 -11.46 -4.51
CA GLU A 105 -15.38 -10.14 -4.97
C GLU A 105 -14.85 -9.23 -3.85
N ILE A 106 -15.18 -9.51 -2.59
CA ILE A 106 -14.66 -8.73 -1.45
C ILE A 106 -13.16 -8.98 -1.34
N GLU A 107 -12.39 -7.91 -1.51
CA GLU A 107 -10.98 -7.91 -1.23
C GLU A 107 -10.74 -7.95 0.29
N THR A 108 -9.87 -8.85 0.71
CA THR A 108 -9.42 -8.99 2.09
C THR A 108 -7.91 -8.79 2.16
N TRP A 109 -7.39 -8.55 3.35
CA TRP A 109 -5.94 -8.44 3.56
C TRP A 109 -5.19 -9.65 2.99
N GLU A 110 -5.68 -10.86 3.22
CA GLU A 110 -5.03 -12.09 2.73
C GLU A 110 -5.03 -12.17 1.19
N LYS A 111 -6.16 -11.86 0.54
CA LYS A 111 -6.25 -11.89 -0.93
C LYS A 111 -5.31 -10.87 -1.58
N VAL A 112 -5.20 -9.69 -0.97
CA VAL A 112 -4.44 -8.57 -1.52
C VAL A 112 -2.95 -8.70 -1.20
N PHE A 113 -2.59 -9.04 0.03
CA PHE A 113 -1.23 -8.96 0.54
C PHE A 113 -0.57 -10.32 0.79
N GLY A 114 -1.28 -11.44 0.64
CA GLY A 114 -0.75 -12.79 0.89
C GLY A 114 0.39 -13.21 -0.05
N SER A 115 0.56 -12.53 -1.20
CA SER A 115 1.69 -12.72 -2.11
C SER A 115 2.77 -11.64 -1.99
N VAL A 116 2.68 -10.74 -0.99
CA VAL A 116 3.69 -9.70 -0.78
C VAL A 116 4.96 -10.27 -0.18
N VAL A 117 6.08 -10.00 -0.82
CA VAL A 117 7.41 -10.45 -0.42
C VAL A 117 8.34 -9.26 -0.19
N GLU A 118 9.39 -9.46 0.61
CA GLU A 118 10.43 -8.45 0.85
C GLU A 118 11.37 -8.32 -0.36
N SER A 119 11.71 -9.45 -0.99
CA SER A 119 12.57 -9.52 -2.18
C SER A 119 12.05 -10.59 -3.15
N PHE A 120 12.36 -10.41 -4.44
CA PHE A 120 12.20 -11.48 -5.43
C PHE A 120 13.46 -12.35 -5.36
N GLU A 121 13.29 -13.62 -5.01
CA GLU A 121 14.35 -14.64 -5.14
C GLU A 121 14.64 -14.97 -6.61
#